data_AF-A0A3M6TFT4-F1
#
_entry.id   AF-A0A3M6TFT4-F1
#
_cell.length_a   1.000
_cell.length_b   1.000
_cell.length_c   1.000
_cell.angle_alpha   90.00
_cell.angle_beta   90.00
_cell.angle_gamma   90.00
#
_symmetry.space_group_name_H-M   'P 1'
#
loop_
_entity.id
_entity.type
_entity.pdbx_description
1 polymer ?
#
loop_
_entity_poly.entity_id
_entity_poly.type
_entity_poly.pdbx_seq_one_letter_code
_entity_poly.pdbx_strand_id
1 'polypeptide(L)' 'MSVSFIVVQWENENSVSVVNEKEVVGAVELKERKTVDILTGTNKGRVAIYRATILKVCDGMESRYKMVKLFVDNLIQG' A
#
# COMPACT_ATOMS: atom_id res chain seq x y z
N MET A 1 -13.59 -10.36 -8.90
CA MET A 1 -12.54 -9.34 -8.71
C MET A 1 -11.58 -9.85 -7.66
N SER A 2 -10.34 -10.13 -8.04
CA SER A 2 -9.25 -10.38 -7.09
C SER A 2 -9.05 -9.12 -6.25
N VAL A 3 -8.97 -9.27 -4.93
CA VAL A 3 -8.61 -8.15 -4.05
C VAL A 3 -7.10 -7.97 -4.14
N SER A 4 -6.63 -6.87 -4.71
CA SER A 4 -5.19 -6.59 -4.79
C SER A 4 -4.73 -5.83 -3.54
N PHE A 5 -3.52 -6.12 -3.10
CA PHE A 5 -2.84 -5.39 -2.03
C PHE A 5 -1.64 -4.66 -2.62
N ILE A 6 -1.29 -3.53 -2.03
CA ILE A 6 -0.08 -2.78 -2.40
C ILE A 6 0.81 -2.61 -1.18
N VAL A 7 2.11 -2.70 -1.39
CA VAL A 7 3.12 -2.28 -0.42
C VAL A 7 3.49 -0.85 -0.77
N VAL A 8 3.43 0.05 0.21
CA VAL A 8 3.66 1.48 -0.01
C VAL A 8 4.67 2.04 0.98
N GLN A 9 5.47 3.00 0.53
CA GLN A 9 6.28 3.89 1.37
C GLN A 9 5.52 5.20 1.57
N TRP A 10 5.23 5.56 2.81
CA TRP A 10 4.56 6.83 3.11
C TRP A 10 5.46 8.02 2.80
N GLU A 11 4.91 9.07 2.18
CA GLU A 11 5.65 10.32 2.00
C GLU A 11 5.85 11.01 3.34
N ASN A 12 7.07 11.50 3.60
CA ASN A 12 7.45 12.19 4.84
C ASN A 12 7.47 11.32 6.11
N GLU A 13 7.29 10.01 5.98
CA GLU A 13 7.48 9.05 7.06
C GLU A 13 8.47 7.97 6.60
N ASN A 14 9.31 7.49 7.51
CA ASN A 14 10.16 6.33 7.24
C ASN A 14 9.39 5.03 7.56
N SER A 15 8.20 4.88 6.97
CA SER A 15 7.27 3.80 7.25
C SER A 15 6.78 3.15 5.96
N VAL A 16 6.76 1.81 5.99
CA VAL A 16 6.19 0.98 4.93
C VAL A 16 4.90 0.38 5.44
N SER A 17 3.89 0.23 4.58
CA SER A 17 2.62 -0.40 4.95
C SER A 17 2.03 -1.22 3.81
N VAL A 18 1.21 -2.21 4.19
CA VAL A 18 0.37 -2.95 3.25
C VAL A 18 -1.01 -2.31 3.25
N VAL A 19 -1.48 -1.91 2.08
CA VAL A 19 -2.74 -1.18 1.88
C VAL A 19 -3.63 -1.95 0.92
N ASN A 20 -4.94 -1.92 1.16
CA ASN A 20 -5.90 -2.50 0.22
C ASN A 20 -6.07 -1.57 -0.98
N GLU A 21 -6.12 -2.11 -2.21
CA GLU A 21 -6.38 -1.31 -3.41
C GLU A 21 -7.62 -0.39 -3.27
N LYS A 22 -8.65 -0.80 -2.52
CA LYS A 22 -9.86 -0.01 -2.29
C LYS A 22 -9.65 1.27 -1.49
N GLU A 23 -8.54 1.38 -0.77
CA GLU A 23 -8.17 2.58 -0.01
C GLU A 23 -7.43 3.60 -0.89
N VAL A 24 -7.04 3.23 -2.10
CA VAL A 24 -6.40 4.14 -3.06
C VAL A 24 -7.44 5.02 -3.75
N VAL A 25 -7.19 6.32 -3.77
CA VAL A 25 -8.10 7.32 -4.34
C VAL A 25 -7.61 7.77 -5.71
N GLY A 26 -8.51 7.81 -6.70
CA GLY A 26 -8.25 8.44 -8.00
C GLY A 26 -7.24 7.73 -8.91
N ALA A 27 -6.68 6.59 -8.51
CA ALA A 27 -5.74 5.84 -9.32
C ALA A 27 -6.48 4.93 -10.31
N VAL A 28 -6.30 5.19 -11.61
CA VAL A 28 -6.85 4.35 -12.70
C VAL A 28 -6.15 3.00 -12.80
N GLU A 29 -4.86 2.95 -12.45
CA GLU A 29 -4.02 1.75 -12.51
C GLU A 29 -2.99 1.79 -11.37
N LEU A 30 -2.82 0.67 -10.68
CA LEU A 30 -1.80 0.49 -9.66
C LEU A 30 -0.53 -0.06 -10.30
N LYS A 31 0.57 0.67 -10.18
CA LYS A 31 1.88 0.29 -10.70
C LYS A 31 2.96 0.65 -9.71
N GLU A 32 4.01 -0.17 -9.65
CA GLU A 32 5.20 0.12 -8.84
C GLU A 32 5.79 1.50 -9.21
N ARG A 33 6.36 2.18 -8.22
CA ARG A 33 6.91 3.54 -8.24
C ARG A 33 5.91 4.66 -8.53
N LYS A 34 4.61 4.36 -8.56
CA LYS A 34 3.57 5.38 -8.69
C LYS A 34 3.25 5.97 -7.32
N THR A 35 3.19 7.29 -7.23
CA THR A 35 2.63 7.99 -6.07
C THR A 35 1.10 7.94 -6.13
N VAL A 36 0.48 7.63 -5.00
CA VAL A 36 -0.96 7.54 -4.84
C VAL A 36 -1.42 8.22 -3.56
N ASP A 37 -2.66 8.72 -3.60
CA ASP A 37 -3.38 9.19 -2.43
C ASP A 37 -4.12 8.02 -1.79
N ILE A 38 -3.94 7.83 -0.49
CA ILE A 38 -4.51 6.72 0.28
C ILE A 38 -5.39 7.29 1.38
N LEU A 39 -6.62 6.79 1.41
CA LEU A 39 -7.59 7.10 2.42
C LEU A 39 -7.30 6.29 3.68
N THR A 40 -6.92 6.95 4.77
CA THR A 40 -6.78 6.30 6.08
C THR A 40 -7.86 6.82 7.01
N GLY A 41 -8.65 5.91 7.57
CA GLY A 41 -9.75 6.28 8.44
C GLY A 41 -10.52 5.08 8.97
N THR A 42 -11.01 5.18 10.20
CA THR A 42 -11.90 4.18 10.78
C THR A 42 -13.36 4.61 10.66
N ASN A 43 -14.27 3.65 10.79
CA ASN A 43 -15.73 3.75 10.82
C ASN A 43 -16.34 4.79 11.79
N LYS A 44 -15.55 5.64 12.46
CA LYS A 44 -15.98 6.68 13.40
C LYS A 44 -15.56 8.11 12.99
N GLY A 45 -15.37 8.37 11.69
CA GLY A 45 -15.57 9.71 11.12
C GLY A 45 -14.35 10.60 10.97
N ARG A 46 -13.14 10.11 11.21
CA ARG A 46 -11.92 10.81 10.77
C ARG A 46 -11.31 10.07 9.60
N VAL A 47 -11.45 10.69 8.43
CA VAL A 47 -10.88 10.26 7.17
C VAL A 47 -9.78 11.27 6.83
N ALA A 48 -8.57 10.78 6.65
CA ALA A 48 -7.43 11.56 6.22
C ALA A 48 -6.88 10.97 4.93
N ILE A 49 -6.28 11.81 4.10
CA ILE A 49 -5.64 11.41 2.85
C ILE A 49 -4.14 11.59 3.05
N TYR A 50 -3.41 10.52 2.80
CA TYR A 50 -1.96 10.48 2.89
C TYR A 50 -1.38 10.10 1.53
N ARG A 51 -0.24 10.68 1.19
CA ARG A 51 0.49 10.32 -0.03
C ARG A 51 1.48 9.21 0.27
N ALA A 52 1.57 8.26 -0.65
CA ALA A 52 2.54 7.18 -0.56
C ALA A 52 3.00 6.75 -1.94
N THR A 53 4.21 6.19 -2.03
CA THR A 53 4.74 5.59 -3.26
C THR A 53 4.55 4.08 -3.22
N ILE A 54 3.94 3.52 -4.27
CA ILE A 54 3.79 2.07 -4.41
C ILE A 54 5.16 1.44 -4.62
N LEU A 55 5.56 0.54 -3.74
CA LEU A 55 6.76 -0.29 -3.89
C LEU A 55 6.45 -1.59 -4.64
N LYS A 56 5.31 -2.21 -4.32
CA LYS A 56 4.89 -3.50 -4.89
C LYS A 56 3.38 -3.56 -5.07
N VAL A 57 2.92 -4.21 -6.13
CA VAL A 57 1.52 -4.61 -6.33
C VAL A 57 1.44 -6.14 -6.24
N CYS A 58 0.54 -6.62 -5.38
CA CYS A 58 0.33 -8.03 -5.07
C CYS A 58 -1.11 -8.43 -5.37
N ASP A 59 -1.31 -9.59 -5.98
CA ASP A 59 -2.65 -10.13 -6.18
C ASP A 59 -3.18 -10.78 -4.89
N GLY A 60 -4.51 -10.93 -4.78
CA GLY A 60 -5.15 -11.51 -3.60
C GLY A 60 -4.86 -12.99 -3.35
N MET A 61 -4.16 -13.67 -4.28
CA MET A 61 -3.74 -15.06 -4.14
C MET A 61 -2.31 -15.17 -3.60
N GLU A 62 -1.59 -14.06 -3.48
CA GLU A 62 -0.25 -14.04 -2.94
C GLU A 62 -0.29 -14.31 -1.42
N SER A 63 0.32 -15.43 -1.02
CA SER A 63 0.22 -15.93 0.36
C SER A 63 0.80 -14.92 1.37
N ARG A 64 0.20 -14.84 2.57
CA ARG A 64 0.66 -13.97 3.67
C ARG A 64 2.17 -14.09 3.95
N TYR A 65 2.76 -15.27 3.73
CA TYR A 65 4.19 -15.50 3.88
C TYR A 65 5.04 -14.73 2.86
N LYS A 66 4.61 -14.66 1.60
CA LYS A 66 5.27 -13.85 0.56
C LYS A 66 5.19 -12.36 0.88
N MET A 67 4.04 -11.89 1.36
CA MET A 67 3.85 -10.50 1.81
C MET A 67 4.76 -10.12 2.99
N VAL A 68 4.89 -10.99 4.00
CA VAL A 68 5.81 -10.77 5.13
C VAL A 68 7.26 -10.76 4.66
N LYS A 69 7.66 -11.66 3.76
CA LYS A 69 9.01 -11.68 3.20
C LYS A 69 9.30 -10.40 2.39
N LEU A 70 8.37 -9.98 1.53
CA LEU A 70 8.46 -8.71 0.80
C LEU A 70 8.60 -7.52 1.75
N PHE A 71 7.84 -7.49 2.84
CA PHE A 71 7.94 -6.43 3.84
C PHE A 71 9.32 -6.39 4.49
N VAL A 72 9.85 -7.55 4.89
CA VAL A 72 11.20 -7.68 5.49
C VAL A 72 12.28 -7.28 4.49
N ASP A 73 12.23 -7.76 3.25
CA ASP A 73 13.22 -7.46 2.22
C ASP A 73 13.26 -5.94 1.90
N ASN A 74 12.10 -5.27 1.88
CA ASN A 74 12.03 -3.82 1.65
C ASN A 74 12.46 -3.00 2.88
N LEU A 75 12.32 -3.52 4.11
CA LEU A 75 12.81 -2.86 5.34
C LEU A 75 14.34 -2.90 5.47
N ILE A 76 14.98 -3.94 4.94
CA ILE A 76 16.44 -4.13 5.01
C ILE A 76 17.17 -3.24 3.97
N GLN A 77 16.46 -2.77 2.94
CA GLN A 77 17.02 -1.93 1.87
C GLN A 77 16.95 -0.41 2.16
N GLY A 78 16.41 0.00 3.30
CA GLY A 78 16.32 1.39 3.75
C GLY A 78 17.49 1.83 4.62
#